data_AF-A0A938NVU7-F1
#
_entry.id   AF-A0A938NVU7-F1
#
_cell.length_a   1.000
_cell.length_b   1.000
_cell.length_c   1.000
_cell.angle_alpha   90.00
_cell.angle_beta   90.00
_cell.angle_gamma   90.00
#
_symmetry.space_group_name_H-M   'P 1'
#
loop_
_entity.id
_entity.type
_entity.pdbx_description
1 polymer ?
#
loop_
_entity_poly.entity_id
_entity_poly.type
_entity_poly.pdbx_seq_one_letter_code
_entity_poly.pdbx_strand_id
1 'polypeptide(L)' 'MGNPRLEEAILDYLKKHPTAKDDVEGIGRYWLGDRKVTDYKLLRLTLEDLVRKGKLRKQRRRDGKELYSSGEPK' A
#
# COMPACT_ATOMS: atom_id res chain seq x y z
N MET A 1 2.78 9.90 -11.92
CA MET A 1 4.04 9.55 -11.23
C MET A 1 3.71 9.30 -9.78
N GLY A 2 4.06 8.11 -9.24
CA GLY A 2 3.94 7.82 -7.81
C GLY A 2 4.86 8.73 -6.98
N ASN A 3 4.57 8.86 -5.69
CA ASN A 3 5.42 9.66 -4.80
C ASN A 3 6.49 8.75 -4.16
N PRO A 4 7.79 8.94 -4.46
CA PRO A 4 8.85 8.04 -3.97
C PRO A 4 8.90 7.95 -2.45
N ARG A 5 8.58 9.05 -1.74
CA ARG A 5 8.53 9.05 -0.27
C ARG A 5 7.42 8.16 0.30
N LEU A 6 6.31 8.02 -0.42
CA LEU A 6 5.22 7.12 -0.04
C LEU A 6 5.60 5.68 -0.37
N GLU A 7 6.21 5.45 -1.53
CA GLU A 7 6.70 4.12 -1.93
C GLU A 7 7.65 3.54 -0.87
N GLU A 8 8.66 4.31 -0.48
CA GLU A 8 9.64 3.88 0.53
C GLU A 8 8.99 3.61 1.88
N ALA A 9 8.06 4.47 2.33
CA ALA A 9 7.38 4.28 3.61
C ALA A 9 6.49 3.02 3.63
N ILE A 10 5.76 2.75 2.53
CA ILE A 10 4.94 1.55 2.39
C ILE A 10 5.82 0.29 2.40
N LEU A 11 6.94 0.31 1.65
CA LEU A 11 7.85 -0.83 1.59
C LEU A 11 8.60 -1.05 2.90
N ASP A 12 9.02 0.00 3.60
CA ASP A 12 9.64 -0.09 4.93
C ASP A 12 8.67 -0.70 5.95
N TYR A 13 7.41 -0.25 5.94
CA TYR A 13 6.38 -0.82 6.80
C TYR A 13 6.16 -2.31 6.51
N LEU A 14 6.06 -2.70 5.23
CA LEU A 14 5.89 -4.10 4.85
C LEU A 14 7.11 -4.98 5.13
N LYS A 15 8.33 -4.43 5.10
CA LYS A 15 9.52 -5.16 5.54
C LYS A 15 9.45 -5.50 7.02
N LYS A 16 8.93 -4.59 7.85
CA LYS A 16 8.72 -4.80 9.30
C LYS A 16 7.50 -5.69 9.58
N HIS A 17 6.49 -5.62 8.71
CA HIS A 17 5.21 -6.32 8.83
C HIS A 17 4.87 -7.06 7.53
N PRO A 18 5.57 -8.17 7.19
CA PRO A 18 5.39 -8.86 5.91
C PRO A 18 4.00 -9.48 5.74
N THR A 19 3.28 -9.71 6.83
CA THR A 19 1.92 -10.24 6.84
C THR A 19 0.84 -9.15 6.82
N ALA A 20 1.21 -7.86 6.79
CA ALA A 20 0.25 -6.78 6.76
C ALA A 20 -0.54 -6.77 5.43
N LYS A 21 -1.85 -6.57 5.55
CA LYS A 21 -2.76 -6.44 4.42
C LYS A 21 -3.89 -5.50 4.79
N ASP A 22 -4.00 -4.39 4.06
CA ASP A 22 -4.99 -3.35 4.32
C ASP A 22 -5.54 -2.76 3.02
N ASP A 23 -6.64 -2.02 3.12
CA ASP A 23 -7.15 -1.18 2.05
C ASP A 23 -6.41 0.17 2.00
N VAL A 24 -6.68 0.98 0.97
CA VAL A 24 -6.08 2.32 0.81
C VAL A 24 -6.21 3.17 2.08
N GLU A 25 -7.36 3.11 2.74
CA GLU A 25 -7.62 3.90 3.96
C GLU A 25 -6.81 3.38 5.14
N GLY A 26 -6.77 2.06 5.34
CA GLY A 26 -5.96 1.41 6.35
C GLY A 26 -4.46 1.66 6.16
N ILE A 27 -3.96 1.62 4.92
CA ILE A 27 -2.56 1.93 4.61
C ILE A 27 -2.25 3.39 4.96
N GLY A 28 -3.13 4.31 4.54
CA GLY A 28 -2.98 5.73 4.85
C GLY A 28 -2.98 6.04 6.35
N ARG A 29 -3.75 5.29 7.13
CA ARG A 29 -3.93 5.52 8.57
C ARG A 29 -2.95 4.76 9.47
N TYR A 30 -2.65 3.50 9.15
CA TYR A 30 -1.87 2.60 10.00
C TYR A 30 -0.44 2.43 9.51
N TRP A 31 -0.22 2.28 8.20
CA TRP A 31 1.13 2.01 7.69
C TRP A 31 1.96 3.29 7.62
N LEU A 32 1.31 4.40 7.27
CA LEU A 32 1.93 5.72 7.19
C LEU A 32 1.85 6.49 8.52
N GLY A 33 1.02 6.03 9.46
CA GLY A 33 0.92 6.54 10.82
C GLY A 33 0.76 8.06 10.89
N ASP A 34 1.73 8.74 11.50
CA ASP A 34 1.74 10.21 11.68
C ASP A 34 1.90 11.00 10.36
N ARG A 35 2.33 10.35 9.28
CA ARG A 35 2.23 10.94 7.93
C ARG A 35 0.79 10.84 7.48
N LYS A 36 -0.03 11.81 7.90
CA LYS A 36 -1.36 12.03 7.35
C LYS A 36 -1.26 12.08 5.82
N VAL A 37 -1.76 11.05 5.17
CA VAL A 37 -2.03 11.11 3.74
C VAL A 37 -3.15 12.10 3.54
N THR A 38 -2.79 13.32 3.15
CA THR A 38 -3.75 14.34 2.73
C THR A 38 -4.32 14.02 1.34
N ASP A 39 -3.62 13.20 0.55
CA ASP A 39 -3.94 12.96 -0.85
C ASP A 39 -4.10 11.46 -1.16
N TYR A 40 -5.29 10.94 -0.88
CA TYR A 40 -5.64 9.52 -1.12
C TYR A 40 -5.56 9.14 -2.61
N LYS A 41 -5.74 10.11 -3.52
CA LYS A 41 -5.53 9.88 -4.97
C LYS A 41 -4.07 9.55 -5.25
N LEU A 42 -3.14 10.32 -4.68
CA LEU A 42 -1.71 10.08 -4.83
C LEU A 42 -1.28 8.76 -4.18
N LEU A 43 -1.85 8.42 -3.01
CA LEU A 43 -1.62 7.13 -2.37
C LEU A 43 -2.08 5.98 -3.27
N ARG A 44 -3.29 6.07 -3.85
CA ARG A 44 -3.81 5.03 -4.75
C ARG A 44 -2.91 4.87 -5.98
N LEU A 45 -2.50 5.96 -6.63
CA LEU A 45 -1.58 5.92 -7.76
C LEU A 45 -0.24 5.26 -7.39
N THR A 46 0.26 5.56 -6.20
CA THR A 46 1.52 4.99 -5.68
C THR A 46 1.38 3.48 -5.44
N LEU A 47 0.28 3.05 -4.82
CA LEU A 47 0.00 1.63 -4.61
C LEU A 47 -0.17 0.88 -5.93
N GLU A 48 -0.86 1.46 -6.91
CA GLU A 48 -1.01 0.84 -8.24
C GLU A 48 0.32 0.75 -8.98
N ASP A 49 1.20 1.74 -8.85
CA ASP A 49 2.55 1.71 -9.41
C ASP A 49 3.41 0.60 -8.77
N LEU A 50 3.36 0.47 -7.44
CA LEU A 50 4.03 -0.61 -6.71
C LEU A 50 3.51 -2.01 -7.07
N VAL A 51 2.21 -2.15 -7.32
CA VAL A 51 1.62 -3.40 -7.82
C VAL A 51 2.12 -3.69 -9.23
N ARG A 52 2.17 -2.70 -10.12
CA ARG A 52 2.73 -2.85 -11.47
C ARG A 52 4.21 -3.24 -11.45
N LYS A 53 4.98 -2.73 -10.48
CA LYS A 53 6.38 -3.08 -10.23
C LYS A 53 6.56 -4.47 -9.59
N GLY A 54 5.48 -5.17 -9.25
CA GLY A 54 5.53 -6.47 -8.58
C GLY A 54 5.97 -6.41 -7.10
N LYS A 55 6.02 -5.22 -6.51
CA LYS A 55 6.39 -5.03 -5.10
C LYS A 55 5.22 -5.27 -4.16
N LEU A 56 4.01 -5.01 -4.63
CA LEU A 56 2.76 -5.26 -3.91
C LEU A 56 1.86 -6.22 -4.67
N ARG A 57 1.01 -6.92 -3.94
CA ARG A 57 -0.14 -7.64 -4.49
C ARG A 57 -1.42 -6.89 -4.20
N LYS A 58 -2.25 -6.74 -5.24
CA LYS A 58 -3.61 -6.20 -5.15
C LYS A 58 -4.61 -7.36 -5.20
N GLN A 59 -5.43 -7.49 -4.16
CA GLN A 59 -6.49 -8.48 -4.09
C GLN A 59 -7.84 -7.78 -3.93
N ARG A 60 -8.74 -7.97 -4.90
CA ARG A 60 -10.12 -7.51 -4.76
C ARG A 60 -10.91 -8.50 -3.90
N ARG A 61 -11.51 -8.02 -2.82
CA ARG A 61 -12.42 -8.81 -1.99
C ARG A 61 -13.80 -8.93 -2.62
N ARG A 62 -14.57 -9.93 -2.18
CA ARG A 62 -15.98 -10.13 -2.55
C ARG A 62 -16.86 -8.91 -2.25
N ASP A 63 -16.46 -8.11 -1.27
CA ASP A 63 -17.12 -6.87 -0.86
C ASP A 63 -16.82 -5.67 -1.78
N GLY A 64 -16.06 -5.87 -2.87
CA GLY A 64 -15.63 -4.81 -3.78
C GLY A 64 -14.40 -4.03 -3.33
N LYS A 65 -14.02 -4.11 -2.05
CA LYS A 65 -12.81 -3.47 -1.52
C LYS A 65 -11.52 -4.05 -2.10
N GLU A 66 -10.54 -3.17 -2.33
CA GLU A 66 -9.21 -3.50 -2.83
C GLU A 66 -8.23 -3.57 -1.65
N LEU A 67 -7.63 -4.73 -1.42
CA LEU A 67 -6.60 -4.93 -0.42
C LEU A 67 -5.23 -5.01 -1.05
N TYR A 68 -4.24 -4.41 -0.38
CA TYR A 68 -2.85 -4.44 -0.78
C TYR A 68 -2.03 -5.16 0.27
N SER A 69 -1.13 -6.03 -0.17
CA SER A 69 -0.22 -6.79 0.68
C SER A 69 1.17 -6.86 0.05
N SER A 70 2.15 -7.33 0.82
CA SER A 70 3.48 -7.65 0.30
C SER A 70 3.36 -8.60 -0.91
N GLY A 71 4.19 -8.34 -1.92
CA GLY A 71 4.25 -9.15 -3.13
C GLY A 71 5.02 -10.47 -2.96
N GLU A 72 5.58 -10.74 -1.77
CA GLU A 72 6.35 -11.96 -1.55
C GLU A 72 5.44 -13.19 -1.58
N PRO A 73 5.73 -14.18 -2.45
CA PRO A 73 5.11 -15.48 -2.34
C PRO A 73 5.62 -16.15 -1.06
N LYS A 74 4.70 -16.59 -0.21
CA LYS A 74 5.00 -17.59 0.82
C LYS A 74 5.14 -18.96 0.16
#